data_AF-A0A847MU25-F1
#
_entry.id   AF-A0A847MU25-F1
#
_cell.length_a   1.000
_cell.length_b   1.000
_cell.length_c   1.000
_cell.angle_alpha   90.00
_cell.angle_beta   90.00
_cell.angle_gamma   90.00
#
_symmetry.space_group_name_H-M   'P 1'
#
loop_
_entity.id
_entity.type
_entity.pdbx_description
1 polymer ?
#
loop_
_entity_poly.entity_id
_entity_poly.type
_entity_poly.pdbx_seq_one_letter_code
_entity_poly.pdbx_strand_id
1 'polypeptide(L)'
;MDPVTVELNSEERAMLRWGLLDWGGPANPTDNIVRAMGFESVVGLHREKRRIADMISTGQPLTVRDWTRALIATEIVWASAVYGSGSDSQYTFGRPDVKAIDLLRSLQDKLTTSRAVSLAALEAGE
;
A
#
# COMPACT_ATOMS: atom_id res chain seq x y z
N MET A 1 10.98 -6.25 -13.49
CA MET A 1 10.94 -7.36 -12.50
C MET A 1 9.74 -8.22 -12.80
N ASP A 2 9.90 -9.53 -12.68
CA ASP A 2 8.84 -10.48 -12.96
C ASP A 2 7.67 -10.31 -11.97
N PRO A 3 6.41 -10.42 -12.44
CA PRO A 3 5.26 -10.40 -11.55
C PRO A 3 5.25 -11.58 -10.58
N VAL A 4 4.85 -11.32 -9.34
CA VAL A 4 4.70 -12.30 -8.25
C VAL A 4 3.23 -12.38 -7.87
N THR A 5 2.67 -13.59 -7.88
CA THR A 5 1.32 -13.87 -7.37
C THR A 5 1.37 -14.07 -5.86
N VAL A 6 0.45 -13.43 -5.13
CA VAL A 6 0.29 -13.59 -3.68
C VAL A 6 -1.18 -13.86 -3.38
N GLU A 7 -1.44 -14.93 -2.62
CA GLU A 7 -2.78 -15.34 -2.24
C GLU A 7 -3.34 -14.45 -1.11
N LEU A 8 -4.18 -13.49 -1.50
CA LEU A 8 -4.86 -12.57 -0.58
C LEU A 8 -6.35 -12.90 -0.48
N ASN A 9 -6.90 -12.77 0.72
CA ASN A 9 -8.35 -12.82 0.94
C ASN A 9 -9.00 -11.46 0.56
N SER A 10 -10.34 -11.40 0.63
CA SER A 10 -11.09 -10.19 0.26
C SER A 10 -10.79 -8.99 1.16
N GLU A 11 -10.55 -9.20 2.45
CA GLU A 11 -10.26 -8.14 3.41
C GLU A 11 -8.84 -7.57 3.20
N GLU A 12 -7.87 -8.44 2.98
CA GLU A 12 -6.47 -8.09 2.69
C GLU A 12 -6.38 -7.26 1.41
N ARG A 13 -7.09 -7.68 0.35
CA ARG A 13 -7.23 -6.90 -0.89
C ARG A 13 -7.87 -5.55 -0.62
N ALA A 14 -8.93 -5.52 0.18
CA ALA A 14 -9.63 -4.28 0.51
C ALA A 14 -8.73 -3.29 1.28
N MET A 15 -7.91 -3.77 2.21
CA MET A 15 -6.99 -2.93 2.98
C MET A 15 -5.88 -2.33 2.11
N LEU A 16 -5.24 -3.13 1.25
CA LEU A 16 -4.22 -2.60 0.33
C LEU A 16 -4.83 -1.61 -0.68
N ARG A 17 -6.00 -1.94 -1.23
CA ARG A 17 -6.74 -1.05 -2.14
C ARG A 17 -7.08 0.27 -1.46
N TRP A 18 -7.66 0.23 -0.26
CA TRP A 18 -7.99 1.43 0.51
C TRP A 18 -6.72 2.25 0.80
N GLY A 19 -5.67 1.61 1.31
CA GLY A 19 -4.43 2.29 1.68
C GLY A 19 -3.75 2.97 0.49
N LEU A 20 -3.82 2.40 -0.72
CA LEU A 20 -3.35 3.07 -1.93
C LEU A 20 -4.22 4.26 -2.33
N LEU A 21 -5.55 4.11 -2.29
CA LEU A 21 -6.47 5.11 -2.82
C LEU A 21 -6.65 6.33 -1.91
N ASP A 22 -6.40 6.18 -0.61
CA ASP A 22 -6.56 7.23 0.40
C ASP A 22 -5.56 8.40 0.24
N TRP A 23 -4.42 8.16 -0.43
CA TRP A 23 -3.46 9.20 -0.80
C TRP A 23 -4.06 10.21 -1.81
N GLY A 24 -4.46 11.39 -1.36
CA GLY A 24 -5.25 12.37 -2.13
C GLY A 24 -6.63 12.66 -1.55
N GLY A 25 -6.97 12.04 -0.42
CA GLY A 25 -8.04 12.44 0.50
C GLY A 25 -7.46 13.18 1.71
N PRO A 26 -7.79 12.81 2.96
CA PRO A 26 -7.20 13.40 4.18
C PRO A 26 -5.67 13.30 4.23
N ALA A 27 -5.10 12.25 3.63
CA ALA A 27 -3.66 12.11 3.45
C ALA A 27 -3.17 13.10 2.37
N ASN A 28 -2.27 14.01 2.77
CA ASN A 28 -1.71 15.06 1.92
C ASN A 28 -0.26 14.71 1.50
N PRO A 29 -0.06 14.05 0.35
CA PRO A 29 1.26 13.56 -0.03
C PRO A 29 2.21 14.72 -0.39
N THR A 30 3.45 14.62 0.11
CA THR A 30 4.58 15.44 -0.34
C THR A 30 5.50 14.60 -1.22
N ASP A 31 6.32 15.23 -2.07
CA ASP A 31 7.27 14.51 -2.91
C ASP A 31 8.27 13.66 -2.09
N ASN A 32 8.57 14.07 -0.85
CA ASN A 32 9.49 13.34 0.02
C ASN A 32 8.89 11.99 0.45
N ILE A 33 7.64 11.99 0.92
CA ILE A 33 7.00 10.77 1.42
C ILE A 33 6.64 9.82 0.27
N VAL A 34 6.23 10.34 -0.89
CA VAL A 34 5.91 9.49 -2.05
C VAL A 34 7.15 8.83 -2.64
N ARG A 35 8.30 9.51 -2.61
CA ARG A 35 9.60 8.89 -2.96
C ARG A 35 9.99 7.81 -1.97
N ALA A 36 9.78 8.03 -0.67
CA ALA A 36 10.00 6.98 0.34
C ALA A 36 9.08 5.75 0.12
N MET A 37 7.87 5.95 -0.41
CA MET A 37 6.98 4.87 -0.83
C MET A 37 7.38 4.20 -2.16
N GLY A 38 8.39 4.71 -2.87
CA GLY A 38 8.88 4.17 -4.13
C GLY A 38 8.18 4.72 -5.39
N PHE A 39 7.38 5.78 -5.26
CA PHE A 39 6.85 6.53 -6.40
C PHE A 39 7.80 7.65 -6.81
N GLU A 40 7.74 8.05 -8.09
CA GLU A 40 8.63 9.08 -8.62
C GLU A 40 8.30 10.49 -8.09
N SER A 41 7.00 10.77 -7.90
CA SER A 41 6.45 12.07 -7.49
C SER A 41 5.00 11.90 -7.03
N VAL A 42 4.40 12.96 -6.51
CA VAL A 42 2.95 12.98 -6.21
C VAL A 42 2.13 12.69 -7.46
N VAL A 43 2.54 13.21 -8.62
CA VAL A 43 1.91 12.92 -9.92
C VAL A 43 2.04 11.43 -10.27
N GLY A 44 3.24 10.86 -10.06
CA GLY A 44 3.51 9.44 -10.25
C GLY A 44 2.64 8.55 -9.35
N LEU A 45 2.47 8.91 -8.08
CA LEU A 45 1.55 8.24 -7.15
C LEU A 45 0.12 8.25 -7.70
N HIS A 46 -0.42 9.40 -8.09
CA HIS A 46 -1.80 9.50 -8.58
C HIS A 46 -2.04 8.75 -9.89
N ARG A 47 -1.01 8.61 -10.73
CA ARG A 47 -1.05 7.80 -11.93
C ARG A 47 -1.11 6.31 -11.59
N GLU A 48 -0.19 5.84 -10.76
CA GLU A 48 0.02 4.41 -10.53
C GLU A 48 -0.94 3.81 -9.49
N LYS A 49 -1.39 4.58 -8.48
CA LYS A 49 -2.19 4.04 -7.37
C LYS A 49 -3.46 3.33 -7.82
N ARG A 50 -4.13 3.83 -8.87
CA ARG A 50 -5.35 3.23 -9.43
C ARG A 50 -5.05 1.92 -10.15
N ARG A 51 -4.01 1.90 -10.99
CA ARG A 51 -3.57 0.68 -11.68
C ARG A 51 -3.24 -0.43 -10.67
N ILE A 52 -2.43 -0.12 -9.66
CA ILE A 52 -2.04 -1.10 -8.64
C ILE A 52 -3.27 -1.55 -7.85
N ALA A 53 -4.14 -0.63 -7.42
CA ALA A 53 -5.36 -0.95 -6.69
C ALA A 53 -6.30 -1.87 -7.49
N ASP A 54 -6.48 -1.63 -8.79
CA ASP A 54 -7.34 -2.45 -9.66
C ASP A 54 -6.76 -3.86 -9.84
N MET A 55 -5.44 -3.98 -10.00
CA MET A 55 -4.76 -5.28 -10.07
C MET A 55 -4.91 -6.07 -8.76
N ILE A 56 -4.75 -5.42 -7.60
CA ILE A 56 -4.99 -6.06 -6.29
C ILE A 56 -6.44 -6.52 -6.18
N SER A 57 -7.40 -5.65 -6.52
CA SER A 57 -8.83 -5.98 -6.47
C SER A 57 -9.21 -7.18 -7.33
N THR A 58 -8.55 -7.36 -8.46
CA THR A 58 -8.81 -8.43 -9.43
C THR A 58 -7.90 -9.65 -9.25
N GLY A 59 -7.05 -9.66 -8.21
CA GLY A 59 -6.13 -10.77 -7.92
C GLY A 59 -5.05 -10.98 -8.97
N GLN A 60 -4.70 -9.94 -9.74
CA GLN A 60 -3.64 -9.99 -10.74
C GLN A 60 -2.25 -9.96 -10.08
N PRO A 61 -1.25 -10.64 -10.66
CA PRO A 61 0.11 -10.60 -10.14
C PRO A 61 0.72 -9.20 -10.32
N LEU A 62 1.50 -8.76 -9.33
CA LEU A 62 2.19 -7.46 -9.35
C LEU A 62 3.70 -7.66 -9.35
N THR A 63 4.42 -6.65 -9.84
CA THR A 63 5.88 -6.63 -9.67
C THR A 63 6.24 -6.46 -8.19
N VAL A 64 7.42 -6.92 -7.77
CA VAL A 64 7.95 -6.70 -6.40
C VAL A 64 7.91 -5.22 -6.01
N ARG A 65 8.18 -4.33 -6.97
CA ARG A 65 8.11 -2.87 -6.77
C ARG A 65 6.69 -2.41 -6.44
N ASP A 66 5.69 -2.89 -7.17
CA ASP A 66 4.30 -2.48 -6.94
C ASP A 66 3.72 -3.08 -5.66
N TRP A 67 4.10 -4.30 -5.30
CA TRP A 67 3.78 -4.87 -3.98
C TRP A 67 4.40 -4.06 -2.84
N THR A 68 5.67 -3.67 -2.97
CA THR A 68 6.36 -2.84 -1.97
C THR A 68 5.68 -1.47 -1.84
N ARG A 69 5.37 -0.82 -2.97
CA ARG A 69 4.61 0.43 -2.99
C ARG A 69 3.26 0.31 -2.29
N ALA A 70 2.50 -0.75 -2.58
CA ALA A 70 1.20 -0.99 -1.98
C ALA A 70 1.30 -1.15 -0.46
N LEU A 71 2.22 -1.99 0.01
CA LEU A 71 2.39 -2.25 1.44
C LEU A 71 2.80 -0.99 2.21
N ILE A 72 3.86 -0.30 1.77
CA ILE A 72 4.35 0.90 2.46
C ILE A 72 3.30 2.03 2.43
N ALA A 73 2.61 2.22 1.30
CA ALA A 73 1.53 3.20 1.21
C ALA A 73 0.41 2.92 2.20
N THR A 74 0.02 1.64 2.35
CA THR A 74 -0.98 1.22 3.34
C THR A 74 -0.50 1.41 4.77
N GLU A 75 0.73 1.02 5.09
CA GLU A 75 1.29 1.14 6.44
C GLU A 75 1.34 2.59 6.91
N ILE A 76 1.85 3.49 6.06
CA ILE A 76 1.98 4.90 6.41
C ILE A 76 0.60 5.55 6.54
N VAL A 77 -0.30 5.33 5.56
CA VAL A 77 -1.59 6.01 5.58
C VAL A 77 -2.47 5.54 6.75
N TRP A 78 -2.36 4.26 7.11
CA TRP A 78 -3.10 3.69 8.24
C TRP A 78 -2.53 4.10 9.60
N ALA A 79 -1.21 4.09 9.79
CA ALA A 79 -0.63 4.29 11.13
C ALA A 79 -0.36 5.77 11.46
N SER A 80 -0.14 6.62 10.45
CA SER A 80 0.34 7.99 10.68
C SER A 80 -0.81 9.00 10.72
N ALA A 81 -0.90 9.76 11.81
CA ALA A 81 -1.71 10.98 11.85
C ALA A 81 -1.01 12.20 11.23
N VAL A 82 0.29 12.09 10.93
CA VAL A 82 1.10 13.19 10.36
C VAL A 82 1.08 13.13 8.83
N TYR A 83 1.29 11.94 8.27
CA TYR A 83 1.36 11.74 6.82
C TYR A 83 0.10 11.08 6.24
N GLY A 84 -0.69 10.41 7.09
CA GLY A 84 -1.80 9.57 6.70
C GLY A 84 -3.12 10.00 7.31
N SER A 85 -4.06 9.05 7.33
CA SER A 85 -5.37 9.20 7.94
C SER A 85 -5.47 8.46 9.27
N GLY A 86 -4.36 8.23 9.99
CA GLY A 86 -4.35 7.32 11.15
C GLY A 86 -5.40 7.62 12.24
N SER A 87 -5.61 8.90 12.57
CA SER A 87 -6.67 9.35 13.50
C SER A 87 -8.10 9.15 12.98
N ASP A 88 -8.28 9.11 11.66
CA ASP A 88 -9.57 8.94 10.98
C ASP A 88 -9.75 7.54 10.37
N SER A 89 -8.75 6.68 10.47
CA SER A 89 -8.66 5.41 9.74
C SER A 89 -9.79 4.46 10.12
N GLN A 90 -10.21 4.44 11.38
CA GLN A 90 -11.39 3.70 11.84
C GLN A 90 -12.69 4.16 11.14
N TYR A 91 -12.78 5.43 10.74
CA TYR A 91 -13.93 5.99 10.04
C TYR A 91 -13.84 5.81 8.51
N THR A 92 -12.63 5.91 7.94
CA THR A 92 -12.42 5.80 6.49
C THR A 92 -12.31 4.35 6.01
N PHE A 93 -11.68 3.47 6.78
CA PHE A 93 -11.60 2.02 6.52
C PHE A 93 -12.78 1.25 7.14
N GLY A 94 -13.44 1.80 8.16
CA GLY A 94 -14.65 1.23 8.76
C GLY A 94 -14.39 0.01 9.67
N ARG A 95 -13.18 -0.11 10.24
CA ARG A 95 -12.81 -1.21 11.16
C ARG A 95 -12.17 -0.70 12.44
N PRO A 96 -12.39 -1.38 13.59
CA PRO A 96 -11.63 -1.11 14.80
C PRO A 96 -10.13 -1.40 14.61
N ASP A 97 -9.27 -0.59 15.24
CA ASP A 97 -7.81 -0.68 15.13
C ASP A 97 -7.27 -2.09 15.36
N VAL A 98 -7.77 -2.81 16.37
CA VAL A 98 -7.34 -4.18 16.69
C VAL A 98 -7.53 -5.13 15.49
N LYS A 99 -8.63 -5.00 14.75
CA LYS A 99 -8.86 -5.82 13.56
C LYS A 99 -8.02 -5.36 12.37
N ALA A 100 -7.75 -4.06 12.26
CA ALA A 100 -6.94 -3.50 11.18
C ALA A 100 -5.46 -3.88 11.34
N ILE A 101 -4.92 -3.88 12.57
CA ILE A 101 -3.54 -4.30 12.80
C ILE A 101 -3.35 -5.79 12.52
N ASP A 102 -4.29 -6.67 12.90
CA ASP A 102 -4.21 -8.11 12.58
C ASP A 102 -4.16 -8.34 11.06
N LEU A 103 -4.95 -7.58 10.31
CA LEU A 103 -4.97 -7.64 8.85
C LEU A 103 -3.65 -7.15 8.24
N LEU A 104 -3.08 -6.07 8.79
CA LEU A 104 -1.79 -5.54 8.37
C LEU A 104 -0.65 -6.54 8.63
N ARG A 105 -0.67 -7.24 9.78
CA ARG A 105 0.31 -8.29 10.09
C ARG A 105 0.20 -9.47 9.12
N SER A 106 -1.02 -9.91 8.82
CA SER A 106 -1.24 -10.97 7.81
C SER A 106 -0.67 -10.58 6.42
N LEU A 107 -0.89 -9.32 6.00
CA LEU A 107 -0.33 -8.78 4.76
C LEU A 107 1.21 -8.77 4.77
N GLN A 108 1.82 -8.26 5.83
CA GLN A 108 3.28 -8.21 5.98
C GLN A 108 3.91 -9.60 5.92
N ASP A 109 3.32 -10.57 6.61
CA ASP A 109 3.81 -11.95 6.64
C ASP A 109 3.74 -12.61 5.27
N LYS A 110 2.59 -12.50 4.59
CA LYS A 110 2.41 -13.08 3.24
C LYS A 110 3.33 -12.46 2.21
N LEU A 111 3.40 -11.14 2.17
CA LEU A 111 4.22 -10.42 1.19
C LEU A 111 5.71 -10.68 1.40
N THR A 112 6.16 -10.77 2.65
CA THR A 112 7.56 -11.11 2.97
C THR A 112 7.87 -12.57 2.66
N THR A 113 6.98 -13.50 3.03
CA THR A 113 7.15 -14.95 2.76
C THR A 113 7.20 -15.25 1.27
N SER A 114 6.33 -14.62 0.48
CA SER A 114 6.34 -14.72 -0.99
C SER A 114 7.51 -13.99 -1.64
N ARG A 115 8.35 -13.27 -0.86
CA ARG A 115 9.41 -12.37 -1.37
C ARG A 115 8.88 -11.33 -2.37
N ALA A 116 7.61 -10.94 -2.16
CA ALA A 116 6.90 -9.98 -2.99
C ALA A 116 7.26 -8.53 -2.62
N VAL A 117 7.99 -8.31 -1.53
CA VAL A 117 8.49 -6.98 -1.11
C VAL A 117 10.00 -6.99 -0.89
N SER A 118 10.64 -5.85 -1.15
CA SER A 118 12.08 -5.65 -0.92
C SER A 118 12.43 -4.17 -0.83
N LEU A 119 13.27 -3.77 0.14
CA LEU A 119 13.77 -2.39 0.25
C LEU A 119 14.63 -1.98 -0.95
N ALA A 120 15.41 -2.92 -1.53
CA ALA A 120 16.18 -2.64 -2.74
C ALA A 120 15.30 -2.23 -3.93
N ALA A 121 14.03 -2.67 -3.96
CA ALA A 121 13.09 -2.27 -5.00
C ALA A 121 12.63 -0.80 -4.88
N LEU A 122 12.76 -0.19 -3.69
CA LEU A 122 12.52 1.24 -3.49
C LEU A 122 13.71 2.07 -3.99
N GLU A 123 14.94 1.56 -3.79
CA GLU A 123 16.19 2.24 -4.15
C GLU A 123 16.46 2.22 -5.66
N ALA A 124 16.08 1.14 -6.35
CA ALA A 124 16.28 1.00 -7.79
C ALA A 124 15.35 1.87 -8.67
N GLY A 125 14.76 2.92 -8.10
CA GLY A 125 13.86 3.85 -8.78
C GLY A 125 14.58 4.88 -9.64
N GLU A 126 15.26 4.44 -10.71
CA GLU A 126 15.67 5.28 -11.86
C GLU A 126 14.62 5.25 -12.99
#